data_AF-A0AAD6JG15-F1
#
_entry.id   AF-A0AAD6JG15-F1
#
_cell.length_a   1.000
_cell.length_b   1.000
_cell.length_c   1.000
_cell.angle_alpha   90.00
_cell.angle_beta   90.00
_cell.angle_gamma   90.00
#
_symmetry.space_group_name_H-M   'P 1'
#
loop_
_entity.id
_entity.type
_entity.pdbx_description
1 polymer ?
#
loop_
_entity_poly.entity_id
_entity_poly.type
_entity_poly.pdbx_seq_one_letter_code
_entity_poly.pdbx_strand_id
1 'polypeptide(L)'
;MAAIVTYLVIFAVISSALAYDPDMLQDLCVADTSAGIKTVKKGEIFVFPRGLVHFQKNNGDKAASVISAFNSQLPGTQSIAMTLFTSTPAVPDNVLTKAFQIGTKEIDKIKTKLAPKKS
;
A
#
# COMPACT_ATOMS: atom_id res chain seq x y z
N MET A 1 5.17 -3.96 36.27
CA MET A 1 4.80 -4.34 34.88
C MET A 1 4.08 -3.21 34.14
N ALA A 2 2.94 -2.72 34.63
CA ALA A 2 2.19 -1.63 33.96
C ALA A 2 3.03 -0.36 33.70
N ALA A 3 3.78 0.13 34.69
CA ALA A 3 4.61 1.34 34.54
C ALA A 3 5.73 1.21 33.50
N ILE A 4 6.32 0.02 33.36
CA ILE A 4 7.38 -0.25 32.36
C ILE A 4 6.78 -0.28 30.96
N VAL A 5 5.60 -0.90 30.80
CA VAL A 5 4.87 -0.91 29.52
C VAL A 5 4.47 0.51 29.14
N THR A 6 3.96 1.30 30.08
CA THR A 6 3.62 2.71 29.83
C THR A 6 4.85 3.53 29.43
N TYR A 7 6.00 3.33 30.07
CA TYR A 7 7.23 4.04 29.73
C TYR A 7 7.77 3.66 28.34
N LEU A 8 7.72 2.37 27.98
CA LEU A 8 8.10 1.89 26.65
C LEU A 8 7.16 2.42 25.56
N VAL A 9 5.86 2.49 25.83
CA VAL A 9 4.87 3.07 24.91
C VAL A 9 5.08 4.57 24.74
N ILE A 10 5.29 5.32 25.83
CA ILE A 10 5.57 6.76 25.78
C ILE A 10 6.88 7.03 25.02
N PHE A 11 7.94 6.26 25.28
CA PHE A 11 9.23 6.40 24.60
C PHE A 11 9.13 6.08 23.09
N ALA A 12 8.37 5.04 22.72
CA ALA A 12 8.12 4.71 21.32
C ALA A 12 7.33 5.82 20.59
N VAL A 13 6.32 6.40 21.24
CA VAL A 13 5.52 7.50 20.68
C VAL A 13 6.37 8.78 20.51
N ILE A 14 7.18 9.15 21.52
CA ILE A 14 8.05 10.33 21.43
C ILE A 14 9.11 10.16 20.32
N SER A 15 9.63 8.95 20.13
CA SER A 15 10.63 8.66 19.08
C SER A 15 10.05 8.81 17.67
N SER A 16 8.79 8.42 17.46
CA SER A 16 8.11 8.60 16.17
C SER A 16 7.77 10.06 15.82
N ALA A 17 7.74 10.97 16.81
CA ALA A 17 7.42 12.38 16.59
C ALA A 17 8.64 13.21 16.13
N LEU A 18 9.87 12.71 16.31
CA LEU A 18 11.12 13.41 15.98
C LEU A 18 11.88 12.79 14.78
N ALA A 19 11.26 11.86 14.05
CA ALA A 19 11.90 11.17 12.94
C ALA A 19 11.80 11.97 11.63
N TYR A 20 12.92 12.51 11.17
CA TYR A 20 13.12 12.99 9.80
C TYR A 20 13.64 11.82 8.94
N ASP A 21 12.84 11.36 7.98
CA ASP A 21 13.20 10.24 7.11
C ASP A 21 13.35 10.72 5.66
N PRO A 22 14.59 10.90 5.16
CA PRO A 22 14.84 11.32 3.79
C PRO A 22 14.67 10.17 2.77
N ASP A 23 14.30 8.95 3.18
CA ASP A 23 14.33 7.78 2.31
C ASP A 23 13.06 6.90 2.36
N MET A 24 12.16 7.13 1.39
CA MET A 24 10.93 6.35 1.22
C MET A 24 11.12 4.93 0.64
N LEU A 25 11.24 3.89 1.49
CA LEU A 25 10.58 2.56 1.34
C LEU A 25 11.40 1.33 0.86
N GLN A 26 11.31 0.20 1.57
CA GLN A 26 11.36 -1.20 1.13
C GLN A 26 10.47 -2.04 2.07
N ASP A 27 9.64 -2.93 1.53
CA ASP A 27 8.80 -3.83 2.34
C ASP A 27 9.57 -5.12 2.56
N LEU A 28 10.12 -5.30 3.76
CA LEU A 28 10.84 -6.52 4.10
C LEU A 28 9.85 -7.54 4.66
N CYS A 29 9.49 -8.52 3.83
CA CYS A 29 9.01 -9.80 4.30
C CYS A 29 9.99 -10.85 3.68
N VAL A 30 10.79 -11.62 4.43
CA VAL A 30 11.94 -12.41 3.87
C VAL A 30 11.63 -13.74 3.10
N ALA A 31 11.50 -13.75 1.77
CA ALA A 31 12.09 -14.79 0.91
C ALA A 31 12.18 -14.34 -0.56
N ASP A 32 13.43 -14.10 -0.92
CA ASP A 32 14.13 -13.88 -2.18
C ASP A 32 13.57 -14.59 -3.44
N THR A 33 12.99 -13.87 -4.41
CA THR A 33 13.48 -13.26 -5.68
C THR A 33 14.04 -14.17 -6.81
N SER A 34 13.12 -14.74 -7.59
CA SER A 34 13.31 -14.90 -9.04
C SER A 34 11.98 -14.64 -9.76
N ALA A 35 11.76 -13.36 -10.09
CA ALA A 35 10.79 -12.78 -11.03
C ALA A 35 9.46 -13.52 -11.27
N GLY A 36 8.37 -13.08 -10.62
CA GLY A 36 7.00 -13.44 -11.04
C GLY A 36 5.92 -13.27 -9.97
N ILE A 37 4.67 -13.48 -10.39
CA ILE A 37 3.52 -13.69 -9.50
C ILE A 37 3.76 -15.00 -8.73
N LYS A 38 3.84 -14.94 -7.40
CA LYS A 38 4.03 -16.10 -6.54
C LYS A 38 2.86 -16.28 -5.59
N THR A 39 2.36 -17.51 -5.47
CA THR A 39 1.45 -17.88 -4.38
C THR A 39 2.28 -18.11 -3.12
N VAL A 40 2.14 -17.22 -2.15
CA VAL A 40 2.83 -17.29 -0.86
C VAL A 40 2.04 -18.14 0.13
N LYS A 41 2.69 -19.10 0.78
CA LYS A 41 2.09 -19.98 1.80
C LYS A 41 2.46 -19.53 3.20
N LYS A 42 1.74 -20.04 4.21
CA LYS A 42 2.04 -19.77 5.62
C LYS A 42 3.50 -20.13 5.94
N GLY A 43 4.22 -19.20 6.55
CA GLY A 43 5.62 -19.37 6.95
C GLY A 43 6.63 -18.99 5.87
N GLU A 44 6.18 -18.79 4.63
CA GLU A 44 6.98 -18.14 3.61
C GLU A 44 6.90 -16.63 3.76
N ILE A 45 7.87 -15.95 3.17
CA ILE A 45 7.94 -14.51 3.25
C ILE A 45 8.38 -13.94 1.87
N PHE A 46 8.16 -12.65 1.60
CA PHE A 46 8.40 -12.03 0.28
C PHE A 46 8.74 -10.52 0.34
N VAL A 47 9.74 -10.06 -0.42
CA VAL A 47 10.22 -8.67 -0.39
C VAL A 47 9.72 -7.90 -1.60
N PHE A 48 9.11 -6.73 -1.38
CA PHE A 48 8.84 -5.79 -2.46
C PHE A 48 9.98 -4.77 -2.55
N PRO A 49 10.74 -4.73 -3.66
CA PRO A 49 11.70 -3.67 -3.88
C PRO A 49 11.01 -2.31 -3.91
N ARG A 50 11.77 -1.29 -3.50
CA ARG A 50 11.32 0.10 -3.43
C ARG A 50 10.67 0.60 -4.72
N GLY A 51 9.54 1.30 -4.58
CA GLY A 51 8.89 1.99 -5.68
C GLY A 51 8.29 1.08 -6.75
N LEU A 52 8.35 -0.25 -6.56
CA LEU A 52 7.73 -1.19 -7.48
C LEU A 52 6.26 -1.39 -7.15
N VAL A 53 5.46 -1.38 -8.22
CA VAL A 53 4.05 -1.73 -8.16
C VAL A 53 3.92 -3.19 -7.74
N HIS A 54 3.09 -3.44 -6.74
CA HIS A 54 2.80 -4.78 -6.25
C HIS A 54 1.33 -4.93 -5.83
N PHE A 55 0.88 -6.17 -5.69
CA PHE A 55 -0.48 -6.49 -5.24
C PHE A 55 -0.47 -7.80 -4.44
N GLN A 56 -1.46 -7.96 -3.56
CA GLN A 56 -1.75 -9.24 -2.93
C GLN A 56 -3.21 -9.61 -3.20
N LYS A 57 -3.44 -10.90 -3.50
CA LYS A 57 -4.79 -11.47 -3.66
C LYS A 57 -4.86 -12.78 -2.89
N ASN A 58 -5.82 -12.89 -1.97
CA ASN A 58 -6.14 -14.16 -1.35
C ASN A 58 -6.80 -15.06 -2.41
N ASN A 59 -6.14 -16.17 -2.75
CA ASN A 59 -6.64 -17.15 -3.74
C ASN A 59 -7.22 -18.40 -3.08
N GLY A 60 -7.28 -18.46 -1.74
CA GLY A 60 -7.87 -19.57 -1.00
C GLY A 60 -9.27 -19.25 -0.47
N ASP A 61 -9.97 -20.29 -0.04
CA ASP A 61 -11.35 -20.19 0.46
C ASP A 61 -11.43 -19.76 1.93
N LYS A 62 -10.29 -19.62 2.59
CA LYS A 62 -10.17 -19.24 4.00
C LYS A 62 -9.53 -17.85 4.11
N ALA A 63 -9.85 -17.15 5.19
CA ALA A 63 -9.21 -15.88 5.50
C ALA A 63 -7.68 -16.06 5.60
N ALA A 64 -6.95 -15.17 4.94
CA ALA A 64 -5.50 -15.09 4.98
C ALA A 64 -5.09 -13.75 5.61
N SER A 65 -3.98 -13.76 6.34
CA SER A 65 -3.38 -12.57 6.93
C SER A 65 -1.87 -12.59 6.69
N VAL A 66 -1.29 -11.41 6.55
CA VAL A 66 0.14 -11.19 6.35
C VAL A 66 0.62 -10.13 7.33
N ILE A 67 1.86 -10.28 7.79
CA ILE A 67 2.54 -9.26 8.58
C ILE A 67 3.64 -8.69 7.69
N SER A 68 3.62 -7.37 7.51
CA SER A 68 4.61 -6.63 6.74
C SER A 68 5.44 -5.73 7.65
N ALA A 69 6.72 -5.58 7.31
CA ALA A 69 7.62 -4.63 7.96
C ALA A 69 8.22 -3.69 6.92
N PHE A 70 8.46 -2.46 7.33
CA PHE A 70 9.04 -1.40 6.50
C PHE A 70 10.33 -0.94 7.13
N ASN A 71 11.31 -0.56 6.30
CA ASN A 71 12.56 0.04 6.76
C ASN A 71 12.46 1.57 6.95
N SER A 72 11.25 2.15 6.91
CA SER A 72 10.97 3.57 7.06
C SER A 72 9.90 3.77 8.13
N GLN A 73 10.00 4.87 8.89
CA GLN A 73 8.98 5.27 9.86
C GLN A 73 7.78 5.96 9.20
N LEU A 74 7.97 6.46 7.98
CA LEU A 74 6.96 7.11 7.14
C LEU A 74 6.89 6.43 5.77
N PRO A 75 6.55 5.11 5.72
CA PRO A 75 6.63 4.36 4.47
C PRO A 75 5.68 4.93 3.40
N GLY A 76 4.52 5.42 3.82
CA GLY A 76 3.46 5.87 2.92
C GLY A 76 2.88 4.71 2.12
N THR A 77 1.70 4.91 1.53
CA THR A 77 1.09 3.94 0.62
C THR A 77 0.31 4.70 -0.43
N GLN A 78 0.52 4.34 -1.70
CA GLN A 78 -0.20 4.94 -2.83
C GLN A 78 -0.97 3.84 -3.56
N SER A 79 -2.29 3.87 -3.42
CA SER A 79 -3.16 2.96 -4.16
C SER A 79 -3.34 3.49 -5.58
N ILE A 80 -2.82 2.76 -6.57
CA ILE A 80 -2.85 3.17 -7.99
C ILE A 80 -4.27 3.55 -8.44
N ALA A 81 -5.26 2.71 -8.13
CA ALA A 81 -6.63 2.95 -8.53
C ALA A 81 -7.20 4.24 -7.92
N MET A 82 -6.94 4.48 -6.63
CA MET A 82 -7.42 5.69 -5.95
C MET A 82 -6.66 6.94 -6.41
N THR A 83 -5.34 6.84 -6.57
CA THR A 83 -4.49 7.96 -7.02
C THR A 83 -4.78 8.37 -8.46
N LEU A 84 -5.22 7.46 -9.33
CA LEU A 84 -5.53 7.80 -10.73
C LEU A 84 -6.97 8.26 -10.93
N PHE A 85 -7.94 7.62 -10.26
CA PHE A 85 -9.36 7.84 -10.57
C PHE A 85 -10.11 8.66 -9.52
N THR A 86 -9.60 8.79 -8.30
CA THR A 86 -10.31 9.48 -7.21
C THR A 86 -9.42 10.46 -6.44
N SER A 87 -8.33 10.95 -7.05
CA SER A 87 -7.44 11.92 -6.42
C SER A 87 -8.07 13.29 -6.24
N THR A 88 -7.51 14.08 -5.34
CA THR A 88 -7.84 15.51 -5.17
C THR A 88 -6.55 16.33 -5.28
N PRO A 89 -6.41 17.21 -6.29
CA PRO A 89 -7.34 17.44 -7.40
C PRO A 89 -7.46 16.22 -8.33
N ALA A 90 -8.58 16.13 -9.04
CA ALA A 90 -8.85 15.02 -9.95
C ALA A 90 -7.94 15.06 -11.17
N VAL A 91 -7.47 13.89 -11.62
CA VAL A 91 -6.78 13.77 -12.91
C VAL A 91 -7.78 14.11 -14.04
N PRO A 92 -7.42 15.01 -14.97
CA PRO A 92 -8.29 15.38 -16.09
C PRO A 92 -8.68 14.18 -16.96
N ASP A 93 -9.95 14.13 -17.39
CA ASP A 93 -10.48 13.00 -18.15
C ASP A 93 -9.80 12.81 -19.50
N ASN A 94 -9.36 13.90 -20.15
CA ASN A 94 -8.62 13.82 -21.40
C ASN A 94 -7.25 13.14 -21.24
N VAL A 95 -6.64 13.21 -20.06
CA VAL A 95 -5.39 12.50 -19.75
C VAL A 95 -5.68 11.03 -19.52
N LEU A 96 -6.69 10.70 -18.72
CA LEU A 96 -7.06 9.32 -18.42
C LEU A 96 -7.53 8.56 -19.68
N THR A 97 -8.40 9.17 -20.48
CA THR A 97 -8.88 8.57 -21.74
C THR A 97 -7.74 8.29 -22.72
N LYS A 98 -6.77 9.20 -22.85
CA LYS A 98 -5.58 8.99 -23.69
C LYS A 98 -4.63 7.93 -23.13
N ALA A 99 -4.36 7.95 -21.82
CA ALA A 99 -3.45 7.02 -21.17
C ALA A 99 -3.96 5.58 -21.22
N PHE A 100 -5.26 5.39 -20.97
CA PHE A 100 -5.90 4.07 -20.95
C PHE A 100 -6.51 3.67 -22.30
N GLN A 101 -6.52 4.56 -23.30
CA GLN A 101 -7.09 4.34 -24.63
C GLN A 101 -8.56 3.89 -24.58
N ILE A 102 -9.34 4.49 -23.68
CA ILE A 102 -10.78 4.19 -23.48
C ILE A 102 -11.61 5.48 -23.51
N GLY A 103 -12.92 5.33 -23.67
CA GLY A 103 -13.86 6.45 -23.72
C GLY A 103 -14.10 7.09 -22.36
N THR A 104 -14.68 8.30 -22.38
CA THR A 104 -15.02 9.06 -21.17
C THR A 104 -16.05 8.32 -20.31
N LYS A 105 -17.02 7.64 -20.93
CA LYS A 105 -18.05 6.87 -20.22
C LYS A 105 -17.45 5.74 -19.39
N GLU A 106 -16.41 5.08 -19.89
CA GLU A 106 -15.68 4.03 -19.17
C GLU A 106 -14.89 4.60 -17.99
N ILE A 107 -14.23 5.75 -18.18
CA ILE A 107 -13.54 6.48 -17.11
C ILE A 107 -14.52 6.85 -15.99
N ASP A 108 -15.66 7.47 -16.34
CA ASP A 108 -16.69 7.87 -15.37
C ASP A 108 -17.24 6.67 -14.59
N LYS A 109 -17.40 5.53 -15.27
CA LYS A 109 -17.82 4.28 -14.64
C LYS A 109 -16.79 3.79 -13.63
N ILE A 110 -15.49 3.84 -13.94
CA ILE A 110 -14.41 3.47 -13.01
C ILE A 110 -14.40 4.41 -11.81
N LYS A 111 -14.43 5.73 -12.04
CA LYS A 111 -14.47 6.75 -10.98
C LYS A 111 -15.64 6.52 -10.02
N THR A 112 -16.82 6.26 -10.56
CA THR A 112 -18.03 6.00 -9.76
C THR A 112 -17.92 4.72 -8.92
N LYS A 113 -17.29 3.66 -9.47
CA LYS A 113 -17.09 2.40 -8.75
C LYS A 113 -16.07 2.49 -7.62
N LEU A 114 -15.09 3.38 -7.76
CA LEU A 114 -14.02 3.60 -6.77
C LEU A 114 -14.33 4.72 -5.78
N ALA A 115 -15.39 5.50 -6.01
CA ALA A 115 -15.80 6.56 -5.09
C ALA A 115 -16.03 6.01 -3.67
N PRO A 116 -15.55 6.71 -2.63
CA PRO A 116 -15.78 6.29 -1.25
C PRO A 116 -17.28 6.17 -0.98
N LYS A 117 -17.71 5.03 -0.43
CA LYS A 117 -19.10 4.88 0.02
C LYS A 117 -19.34 5.90 1.13
N LYS A 118 -20.35 6.75 0.97
CA LYS A 118 -20.85 7.58 2.08
C LYS A 118 -21.30 6.63 3.19
N SER A 119 -20.59 6.68 4.31
CA SER A 119 -21.02 6.05 5.57
C SER A 119 -22.14 6.83 6.20
#